data_AF-A0A0L0LB30-F1
#
_entry.id   AF-A0A0L0LB30-F1
#
_cell.length_a   1.000
_cell.length_b   1.000
_cell.length_c   1.000
_cell.angle_alpha   90.00
_cell.angle_beta   90.00
_cell.angle_gamma   90.00
#
_symmetry.space_group_name_H-M   'P 1'
#
loop_
_entity.id
_entity.type
_entity.pdbx_description
1 polymer ?
#
loop_
_entity_poly.entity_id
_entity_poly.type
_entity_poly.pdbx_seq_one_letter_code
_entity_poly.pdbx_strand_id
1 'polypeptide(L)' 'MSIKSFLLRKMLGSQMKGVPQADQDKVFSMLEKNPELFQKIGMEVQDEMKRTGSDQMTATMKVVKKYEADLKGLM' A
#
# COMPACT_ATOMS: atom_id res chain seq x y z
N MET A 1 7.08 -3.05 17.00
CA MET A 1 5.87 -2.47 16.37
C MET A 1 5.59 -1.11 16.99
N SER A 2 5.62 -0.03 16.20
CA SER A 2 5.33 1.34 16.65
C SER A 2 3.82 1.62 16.61
N ILE A 3 3.33 2.55 17.43
CA ILE A 3 1.93 3.03 17.43
C ILE A 3 1.50 3.47 16.01
N LYS A 4 2.44 3.98 15.19
CA LYS A 4 2.21 4.33 13.79
C LYS A 4 1.77 3.12 12.94
N SER A 5 2.37 1.95 13.17
CA SER A 5 2.05 0.70 12.46
C SER A 5 0.62 0.24 12.77
N PHE A 6 0.17 0.41 14.01
CA PHE A 6 -1.19 0.03 14.44
C PHE A 6 -2.27 0.94 13.85
N LEU A 7 -2.04 2.26 13.80
CA LEU A 7 -2.97 3.22 13.19
C LEU A 7 -3.10 3.00 11.68
N LEU A 8 -1.98 2.75 10.99
CA LEU A 8 -1.98 2.38 9.58
C LEU A 8 -2.75 1.07 9.34
N ARG A 9 -2.57 0.06 10.19
CA ARG A 9 -3.28 -1.23 10.13
C ARG A 9 -4.79 -1.07 10.30
N LYS A 10 -5.23 -0.20 11.21
CA LYS A 10 -6.66 0.09 11.43
C LYS A 10 -7.28 0.90 10.28
N MET A 11 -6.54 1.89 9.75
CA MET A 11 -6.98 2.68 8.60
C MET A 11 -7.05 1.83 7.33
N LEU A 12 -5.99 1.08 7.03
CA LEU A 12 -5.95 0.14 5.92
C LEU A 12 -7.01 -0.96 6.08
N GLY A 13 -7.21 -1.54 7.26
CA GLY A 13 -8.28 -2.52 7.49
C GLY A 13 -9.68 -1.95 7.26
N SER A 14 -9.90 -0.65 7.53
CA SER A 14 -11.18 0.02 7.24
C SER A 14 -11.41 0.30 5.75
N GLN A 15 -10.32 0.48 4.98
CA GLN A 15 -10.30 0.67 3.52
C GLN A 15 -10.29 -0.68 2.78
N MET A 16 -9.74 -1.71 3.40
CA MET A 16 -9.64 -3.10 2.93
C MET A 16 -10.77 -3.97 3.48
N LYS A 17 -11.94 -3.39 3.79
CA LYS A 17 -13.13 -4.16 4.19
C LYS A 17 -13.48 -5.15 3.06
N GLY A 18 -13.16 -6.43 3.28
CA GLY A 18 -13.32 -7.50 2.28
C GLY A 18 -12.03 -8.23 1.90
N VAL A 19 -10.85 -7.69 2.26
CA VAL A 19 -9.56 -8.38 2.08
C VAL A 19 -9.31 -9.31 3.27
N PRO A 20 -9.05 -10.62 3.06
CA PRO A 20 -8.76 -11.57 4.12
C PRO A 20 -7.58 -11.14 5.00
N GLN A 21 -7.64 -11.43 6.31
CA GLN A 21 -6.56 -11.08 7.25
C GLN A 21 -5.19 -11.62 6.81
N ALA A 22 -5.14 -12.81 6.22
CA ALA A 22 -3.92 -13.42 5.69
C ALA A 22 -3.24 -12.54 4.60
N ASP A 23 -4.03 -11.88 3.77
CA ASP A 23 -3.51 -10.98 2.74
C ASP A 23 -3.11 -9.63 3.32
N GLN A 24 -3.80 -9.16 4.37
CA GLN A 24 -3.38 -7.98 5.12
C GLN A 24 -2.01 -8.22 5.79
N ASP A 25 -1.82 -9.37 6.41
CA ASP A 25 -0.54 -9.73 7.06
C ASP A 25 0.61 -9.84 6.05
N LYS A 26 0.35 -10.33 4.83
CA LYS A 26 1.31 -10.29 3.73
C LYS A 26 1.70 -8.86 3.34
N VAL A 27 0.74 -7.95 3.22
CA VAL A 27 1.04 -6.54 2.95
C VAL A 27 1.89 -5.95 4.07
N PHE A 28 1.56 -6.27 5.33
CA PHE A 28 2.34 -5.82 6.48
C PHE A 28 3.77 -6.34 6.48
N SER A 29 3.98 -7.62 6.19
CA SER A 29 5.32 -8.20 6.15
C SER A 29 6.17 -7.62 5.01
N MET A 30 5.58 -7.35 3.85
CA MET A 30 6.27 -6.62 2.78
C MET A 30 6.64 -5.19 3.19
N LEU A 31 5.74 -4.50 3.91
CA LEU A 31 5.99 -3.18 4.49
C LEU A 31 7.17 -3.17 5.47
N GLU A 32 7.29 -4.21 6.29
CA GLU A 32 8.43 -4.39 7.20
C GLU A 32 9.73 -4.71 6.45
N LYS A 33 9.68 -5.49 5.37
CA LYS A 33 10.85 -5.81 4.55
C LYS A 33 11.40 -4.59 3.81
N ASN A 34 10.55 -3.71 3.29
CA ASN A 34 11.00 -2.53 2.53
C ASN A 34 10.06 -1.31 2.74
N PRO A 35 10.17 -0.63 3.89
CA PRO A 35 9.29 0.51 4.20
C PRO A 35 9.46 1.69 3.23
N GLU A 36 10.64 1.85 2.62
CA GLU A 36 10.91 2.92 1.65
C GLU A 36 10.10 2.74 0.36
N LEU A 37 9.99 1.50 -0.15
CA LEU A 37 9.18 1.21 -1.33
C LEU A 37 7.72 1.59 -1.10
N PHE A 38 7.15 1.25 0.06
CA PHE A 38 5.76 1.59 0.38
C PHE A 38 5.55 3.08 0.60
N GLN A 39 6.54 3.78 1.16
CA GLN A 39 6.50 5.24 1.24
C GLN A 39 6.48 5.88 -0.15
N LYS A 40 7.32 5.40 -1.08
CA LYS A 40 7.32 5.86 -2.49
C LYS A 40 5.99 5.57 -3.17
N ILE A 41 5.45 4.36 -3.02
CA ILE A 41 4.13 3.99 -3.54
C ILE A 41 3.07 4.95 -3.00
N GLY A 42 3.03 5.20 -1.69
CA GLY A 42 2.05 6.10 -1.08
C GLY A 42 2.13 7.55 -1.62
N MET A 43 3.34 8.06 -1.83
CA MET A 43 3.56 9.38 -2.43
C MET A 43 3.11 9.42 -3.90
N GLU A 44 3.49 8.42 -4.70
CA GLU A 44 3.07 8.34 -6.09
C GLU A 44 1.57 8.17 -6.25
N VAL A 45 0.89 7.43 -5.35
CA VAL A 45 -0.56 7.32 -5.37
C VAL A 45 -1.22 8.68 -5.14
N GLN A 46 -0.73 9.46 -4.16
CA GLN A 46 -1.25 10.81 -3.92
C GLN A 46 -1.00 11.74 -5.10
N ASP A 47 0.19 11.68 -5.69
CA ASP A 47 0.53 12.50 -6.87
C ASP A 47 -0.32 12.09 -8.08
N GLU A 48 -0.55 10.80 -8.28
CA GLU A 48 -1.38 10.29 -9.36
C GLU A 48 -2.85 10.71 -9.20
N MET A 49 -3.39 10.61 -7.98
CA MET A 49 -4.73 11.12 -7.66
C MET A 49 -4.84 12.62 -7.98
N LYS A 50 -3.85 13.43 -7.58
CA LYS A 50 -3.83 14.88 -7.85
C LYS A 50 -3.68 15.20 -9.34
N ARG A 51 -2.84 14.45 -10.07
CA ARG A 51 -2.56 14.71 -11.48
C ARG A 51 -3.69 14.28 -12.41
N THR A 52 -4.29 13.13 -12.12
CA THR A 52 -5.29 12.53 -13.02
C THR A 52 -6.72 12.77 -12.56
N GLY A 53 -6.92 13.19 -11.31
CA GLY A 53 -8.26 13.24 -10.70
C GLY A 53 -8.89 11.87 -10.50
N SER A 54 -8.13 10.78 -10.66
CA SER A 54 -8.63 9.42 -10.51
C SER A 54 -8.87 9.07 -9.05
N ASP A 55 -9.80 8.15 -8.82
CA ASP A 55 -10.10 7.66 -7.49
C ASP A 55 -8.90 6.91 -6.89
N GLN A 56 -8.88 6.85 -5.55
CA GLN A 56 -7.77 6.25 -4.80
C GLN A 56 -7.48 4.81 -5.21
N MET A 57 -8.50 4.03 -5.58
CA MET A 57 -8.33 2.63 -5.95
C MET A 57 -7.66 2.50 -7.32
N THR A 58 -8.09 3.29 -8.30
CA THR A 58 -7.46 3.37 -9.64
C THR A 58 -6.01 3.81 -9.56
N ALA A 59 -5.73 4.90 -8.81
CA ALA A 59 -4.37 5.39 -8.61
C ALA A 59 -3.48 4.35 -7.90
N THR A 60 -4.01 3.70 -6.86
CA THR A 60 -3.30 2.64 -6.14
C THR A 60 -2.96 1.47 -7.05
N MET A 61 -3.91 0.98 -7.84
CA MET A 61 -3.65 -0.10 -8.79
C MET A 61 -2.57 0.26 -9.80
N LYS A 62 -2.61 1.48 -10.34
CA LYS A 62 -1.63 1.93 -11.34
C LYS A 62 -0.21 1.98 -10.77
N VAL A 63 -0.06 2.55 -9.58
CA VAL A 63 1.24 2.66 -8.90
C VAL A 63 1.73 1.30 -8.42
N VAL A 64 0.89 0.49 -7.79
CA VAL A 64 1.27 -0.88 -7.38
C VAL A 64 1.70 -1.71 -8.59
N LYS A 65 1.02 -1.59 -9.73
CA LYS A 65 1.40 -2.28 -10.98
C LYS A 65 2.75 -1.80 -11.51
N LYS A 66 3.06 -0.50 -11.35
CA LYS A 66 4.38 0.06 -11.69
C LYS A 66 5.50 -0.51 -10.80
N TYR A 67 5.21 -0.73 -9.52
CA TYR A 67 6.14 -1.33 -8.55
C TYR A 67 5.98 -2.84 -8.40
N GLU A 68 5.21 -3.51 -9.27
CA GLU A 68 4.90 -4.94 -9.13
C GLU A 68 6.17 -5.80 -9.15
N ALA A 69 7.16 -5.44 -9.99
CA ALA A 69 8.44 -6.13 -10.06
C ALA A 69 9.22 -6.01 -8.74
N ASP A 70 9.25 -4.82 -8.14
CA ASP A 70 9.93 -4.57 -6.86
C ASP A 70 9.22 -5.30 -5.72
N LEU A 71 7.87 -5.27 -5.71
CA LEU A 71 7.06 -5.99 -4.73
C LEU A 71 7.22 -7.51 -4.84
N LYS A 72 7.30 -8.05 -6.07
CA LYS A 72 7.59 -9.48 -6.30
C LYS A 72 9.00 -9.86 -5.86
N GLY A 73 9.97 -8.97 -5.98
CA GLY A 73 11.32 -9.18 -5.47
C GLY A 73 11.39 -9.24 -3.93
N LEU A 74 10.35 -8.78 -3.23
CA LEU A 74 10.25 -8.82 -1.77
C LEU A 74 9.45 -10.02 -1.24
N MET A 75 8.74 -10.75 -2.10
CA MET A 75 8.04 -11.99 -1.73
C MET A 75 9.03 -13.13 -1.57
#